data_AF-A0A7Y2BU22-F1
#
_entry.id   AF-A0A7Y2BU22-F1
#
_cell.length_a   1.000
_cell.length_b   1.000
_cell.length_c   1.000
_cell.angle_alpha   90.00
_cell.angle_beta   90.00
_cell.angle_gamma   90.00
#
_symmetry.space_group_name_H-M   'P 1'
#
loop_
_entity.id
_entity.type
_entity.pdbx_description
1 polymer ?
#
loop_
_entity_poly.entity_id
_entity_poly.type
_entity_poly.pdbx_seq_one_letter_code
_entity_poly.pdbx_strand_id
1 'polypeptide(L)'
;MGGLLAEICARAGLETSIVTPHAIVSRWTSNNLEHSRIQAGLLELGVAIHPHRLLKSCRPGEIDIACTFTGKAEIMPCATLIPVTSRMPEDSLWHDLKARQDDWADAGITSVKLIGDAYAPGIIAAAVYSGHRFARELGEEIDPDATPFKREAIAVE
;
A
#
# COMPACT_ATOMS: atom_id res chain seq x y z
N MET A 1 7.90 1.30 0.54
CA MET A 1 8.32 1.37 -0.87
C MET A 1 9.10 2.64 -1.20
N GLY A 2 8.65 3.84 -0.82
CA GLY A 2 9.34 5.10 -1.18
C GLY A 2 10.84 5.12 -0.87
N GLY A 3 11.25 4.72 0.33
CA GLY A 3 12.68 4.64 0.68
C GLY A 3 13.50 3.70 -0.20
N LEU A 4 12.93 2.55 -0.60
CA LEU A 4 13.61 1.60 -1.50
C LEU A 4 13.85 2.20 -2.89
N LEU A 5 12.85 2.85 -3.48
CA LEU A 5 13.00 3.47 -4.79
C LEU A 5 13.96 4.66 -4.75
N ALA A 6 13.96 5.43 -3.66
CA ALA A 6 14.92 6.51 -3.47
C ALA A 6 16.36 5.97 -3.39
N GLU A 7 16.58 4.87 -2.66
CA GLU A 7 17.88 4.19 -2.63
C GLU A 7 18.32 3.71 -4.02
N ILE A 8 17.42 3.08 -4.79
CA ILE A 8 17.72 2.62 -6.16
C ILE A 8 18.14 3.79 -7.05
N CYS A 9 17.42 4.92 -6.99
CA CYS A 9 17.75 6.11 -7.79
C CYS A 9 19.10 6.72 -7.38
N ALA A 10 19.34 6.87 -6.08
CA ALA A 10 20.59 7.42 -5.58
C ALA A 10 21.80 6.53 -5.94
N ARG A 11 21.65 5.20 -5.83
CA ARG A 11 22.69 4.24 -6.26
C ARG A 11 22.94 4.26 -7.78
N ALA A 12 21.95 4.66 -8.57
CA ALA A 12 22.12 4.89 -10.00
C ALA A 12 22.82 6.23 -10.34
N GLY A 13 23.23 7.01 -9.33
CA GLY A 13 23.91 8.30 -9.51
C GLY A 13 22.97 9.47 -9.79
N LEU A 14 21.67 9.33 -9.52
CA LEU A 14 20.69 10.40 -9.72
C LEU A 14 20.57 11.26 -8.46
N GLU A 15 20.55 12.58 -8.64
CA GLU A 15 20.14 13.50 -7.57
C GLU A 15 18.71 13.17 -7.15
N THR A 16 18.54 12.76 -5.89
CA THR A 16 17.31 12.13 -5.42
C THR A 16 16.78 12.82 -4.18
N SER A 17 15.52 13.25 -4.25
CA SER A 17 14.76 13.76 -3.11
C SER A 17 13.56 12.87 -2.83
N ILE A 18 13.22 12.68 -1.55
CA ILE A 18 12.00 12.01 -1.12
C ILE A 18 11.11 12.94 -0.30
N VAL A 19 9.88 13.11 -0.76
CA VAL A 19 8.85 13.95 -0.12
C VAL A 19 7.86 13.04 0.61
N THR A 20 7.59 13.32 1.88
CA THR A 20 6.65 12.52 2.67
C THR A 20 5.86 13.40 3.66
N PRO A 21 4.55 13.14 3.87
CA PRO A 21 3.77 13.88 4.86
C PRO A 21 4.16 13.54 6.30
N HIS A 22 4.80 12.39 6.52
CA HIS A 22 5.22 11.97 7.85
C HIS A 22 6.52 12.66 8.30
N ALA A 23 6.78 12.63 9.61
CA ALA A 23 8.01 13.14 10.20
C ALA A 23 9.27 12.37 9.76
N ILE A 24 9.08 11.12 9.36
CA ILE A 24 10.14 10.20 8.96
C ILE A 24 9.78 9.46 7.68
N VAL A 25 10.82 9.12 6.91
CA VAL A 25 10.68 8.28 5.72
C VAL A 25 10.32 6.85 6.12
N SER A 26 9.53 6.16 5.28
CA SER A 26 9.15 4.77 5.51
C SER A 26 8.51 4.51 6.89
N ARG A 27 7.76 5.47 7.46
CA ARG A 27 7.24 5.46 8.85
C ARG A 27 6.78 4.09 9.39
N TRP A 28 6.07 3.28 8.61
CA TRP A 28 5.59 1.98 9.08
C TRP A 28 6.72 1.03 9.54
N THR A 29 7.93 1.20 9.01
CA THR A 29 9.10 0.38 9.38
C THR A 29 9.64 0.64 10.78
N SER A 30 9.05 1.57 11.55
CA SER A 30 9.29 1.59 13.00
C SER A 30 8.66 0.38 13.70
N ASN A 31 7.62 -0.22 13.11
CA ASN A 31 6.95 -1.41 13.66
C ASN A 31 7.72 -2.71 13.42
N ASN A 32 8.75 -2.69 12.57
CA ASN A 32 9.61 -3.85 12.27
C ASN A 32 11.10 -3.56 12.50
N LEU A 33 11.41 -2.45 13.21
CA LEU A 33 12.77 -2.06 13.64
C LEU A 33 13.75 -1.73 12.50
N GLU A 34 13.28 -1.54 11.27
CA GLU A 34 14.16 -1.23 10.12
C GLU A 34 14.37 0.27 9.91
N HIS A 35 13.51 1.11 10.51
CA HIS A 35 13.50 2.56 10.27
C HIS A 35 14.87 3.23 10.42
N SER A 36 15.59 2.99 11.52
CA SER A 36 16.88 3.65 11.78
C SER A 36 17.91 3.33 10.71
N ARG A 37 17.97 2.08 10.25
CA ARG A 37 18.87 1.64 9.18
C ARG A 37 18.49 2.27 7.84
N ILE A 38 17.20 2.30 7.50
CA ILE A 38 16.72 2.90 6.26
C ILE A 38 17.06 4.40 6.23
N GLN A 39 16.78 5.12 7.31
CA GLN A 39 17.04 6.56 7.35
C GLN A 39 18.54 6.86 7.27
N ALA A 40 19.39 6.14 8.02
CA ALA A 40 20.84 6.29 7.94
C ALA A 40 21.35 6.01 6.51
N GLY A 41 20.94 4.89 5.90
CA GLY A 41 21.39 4.52 4.56
C GLY A 41 21.00 5.54 3.48
N LEU A 42 19.80 6.13 3.55
CA LEU A 42 19.40 7.18 2.63
C LEU A 42 20.21 8.47 2.80
N LEU A 43 20.49 8.86 4.05
CA LEU A 43 21.31 10.05 4.33
C LEU A 43 22.76 9.87 3.89
N GLU A 44 23.34 8.68 4.11
CA GLU A 44 24.69 8.33 3.63
C GLU A 44 24.79 8.32 2.10
N LEU A 45 23.71 7.97 1.41
CA LEU A 45 23.60 8.05 -0.06
C LEU A 45 23.32 9.48 -0.58
N GLY A 46 23.19 10.47 0.30
CA GLY A 46 22.93 11.86 -0.08
C GLY A 46 21.49 12.14 -0.52
N VAL A 47 20.53 11.26 -0.20
CA VAL A 47 19.11 11.50 -0.51
C VAL A 47 18.57 12.64 0.34
N ALA A 48 18.01 13.68 -0.29
CA ALA A 48 17.36 14.77 0.40
C ALA A 48 15.97 14.33 0.90
N ILE A 49 15.77 14.31 2.22
CA ILE A 49 14.49 13.93 2.83
C ILE A 49 13.70 15.19 3.18
N HIS A 50 12.51 15.33 2.61
CA HIS A 50 11.57 16.43 2.87
C HIS A 50 10.36 15.91 3.67
N PRO A 51 10.46 15.84 5.02
CA PRO A 51 9.37 15.43 5.88
C PRO A 51 8.30 16.51 6.00
N HIS A 52 7.10 16.14 6.46
CA HIS A 52 5.99 17.07 6.66
C HIS A 52 5.65 17.89 5.41
N ARG A 53 5.79 17.27 4.24
CA ARG A 53 5.50 17.87 2.94
C ARG A 53 4.55 16.97 2.16
N LEU A 54 3.58 17.60 1.50
CA LEU A 54 2.67 16.95 0.57
C LEU A 54 2.93 17.50 -0.83
N LEU A 55 2.91 16.61 -1.83
CA LEU A 55 2.82 17.02 -3.22
C LEU A 55 1.45 17.67 -3.47
N LYS A 56 1.45 18.88 -4.04
CA LYS A 56 0.23 19.64 -4.38
C LYS A 56 -0.04 19.63 -5.87
N SER A 57 0.99 19.83 -6.67
CA SER A 57 0.89 19.84 -8.13
C SER A 57 2.22 19.44 -8.75
N CYS A 58 2.17 19.03 -10.01
CA CYS A 58 3.35 18.72 -10.83
C CYS A 58 3.22 19.47 -12.15
N ARG A 59 4.29 20.15 -12.57
CA ARG A 59 4.41 20.81 -13.87
C ARG A 59 5.69 20.30 -14.56
N PRO A 60 5.89 20.54 -15.86
CA PRO A 60 7.14 20.18 -16.51
C PRO A 60 8.34 20.82 -15.81
N GLY A 61 9.25 20.00 -15.28
CA GLY A 61 10.50 20.44 -14.65
C GLY A 61 10.41 20.89 -13.18
N GLU A 62 9.21 20.95 -12.59
CA GLU A 62 9.03 21.38 -11.20
C GLU A 62 7.81 20.74 -10.52
N ILE A 63 7.85 20.70 -9.19
CA ILE A 63 6.72 20.31 -8.35
C ILE A 63 6.43 21.37 -7.29
N ASP A 64 5.15 21.50 -6.94
CA ASP A 64 4.73 22.26 -5.77
C ASP A 64 4.56 21.28 -4.60
N ILE A 65 5.28 21.54 -3.51
CA ILE A 65 5.06 20.86 -2.23
C ILE A 65 4.54 21.86 -1.20
N ALA A 66 3.82 21.36 -0.19
CA ALA A 66 3.31 22.21 0.88
C ALA A 66 3.53 21.58 2.25
N CYS A 67 3.81 22.43 3.24
CA CYS A 67 3.85 22.01 4.63
C CYS A 67 2.51 21.41 5.06
N THR A 68 2.52 20.21 5.65
CA THR A 68 1.32 19.52 6.12
C THR A 68 0.57 20.27 7.22
N PHE A 69 1.25 21.16 7.95
CA PHE A 69 0.68 21.89 9.09
C PHE A 69 0.16 23.26 8.72
N THR A 70 0.90 24.00 7.87
CA THR A 70 0.60 25.42 7.58
C THR A 70 0.08 25.64 6.17
N GLY A 71 0.20 24.64 5.29
CA GLY A 71 -0.10 24.79 3.87
C GLY A 71 0.87 25.68 3.11
N LYS A 72 1.94 26.21 3.76
CA LYS A 72 2.95 27.04 3.09
C LYS A 72 3.57 26.26 1.94
N ALA A 73 3.45 26.80 0.73
CA ALA A 73 3.94 26.22 -0.50
C ALA A 73 5.44 26.47 -0.69
N GLU A 74 6.08 25.57 -1.42
CA GLU A 74 7.48 25.54 -1.78
C GLU A 74 7.59 24.89 -3.16
N ILE A 75 8.28 25.56 -4.09
CA ILE A 75 8.52 25.05 -5.45
C ILE A 75 9.88 24.35 -5.45
N MET A 76 9.94 23.16 -6.03
CA MET A 76 11.16 22.37 -6.14
C MET A 76 11.38 21.90 -7.58
N PRO A 77 12.58 22.09 -8.17
CA PRO A 77 12.93 21.50 -9.45
C PRO A 77 12.80 19.98 -9.41
N CYS A 78 12.22 19.39 -10.45
CA CYS A 78 12.00 17.96 -10.53
C CYS A 78 11.94 17.52 -12.01
N ALA A 79 12.95 16.79 -12.46
CA ALA A 79 12.98 16.23 -13.81
C ALA A 79 12.02 15.03 -13.96
N THR A 80 11.95 14.18 -12.94
CA THR A 80 11.14 12.95 -12.93
C THR A 80 10.46 12.79 -11.58
N LEU A 81 9.13 12.68 -11.60
CA LEU A 81 8.32 12.39 -10.42
C LEU A 81 7.98 10.89 -10.37
N ILE A 82 8.32 10.22 -9.27
CA ILE A 82 7.94 8.82 -9.02
C ILE A 82 6.87 8.79 -7.90
N PRO A 83 5.57 8.72 -8.24
CA PRO A 83 4.52 8.66 -7.23
C PRO A 83 4.49 7.30 -6.54
N VAL A 84 4.67 7.30 -5.22
CA VAL A 84 4.53 6.11 -4.36
C VAL A 84 3.46 6.39 -3.31
N THR A 85 2.20 6.28 -3.72
CA THR A 85 1.04 6.65 -2.90
C THR A 85 0.31 5.41 -2.41
N SER A 86 -0.57 4.85 -3.23
CA SER A 86 -1.39 3.67 -2.95
C SER A 86 -1.43 2.77 -4.19
N ARG A 87 -2.09 1.61 -4.04
CA ARG A 87 -2.39 0.70 -5.15
C ARG A 87 -3.90 0.60 -5.28
N MET A 88 -4.37 0.46 -6.51
CA MET A 88 -5.74 0.05 -6.79
C MET A 88 -5.77 -1.48 -7.00
N PRO A 89 -6.85 -2.17 -6.61
CA PRO A 89 -7.02 -3.57 -6.96
C PRO A 89 -7.11 -3.74 -8.47
N GLU A 90 -6.61 -4.88 -8.98
CA GLU A 90 -6.87 -5.34 -10.34
C GLU A 90 -7.90 -6.47 -10.27
N ASP A 91 -9.17 -6.11 -10.45
CA ASP A 91 -10.33 -6.97 -10.24
C ASP A 91 -11.31 -6.98 -11.42
N SER A 92 -10.85 -6.53 -12.60
CA SER A 92 -11.63 -6.47 -13.84
C SER A 92 -12.24 -7.83 -14.21
N LEU A 93 -11.43 -8.90 -14.20
CA LEU A 93 -11.88 -10.26 -14.45
C LEU A 93 -12.98 -10.72 -13.47
N TRP A 94 -12.90 -10.31 -12.21
CA TRP A 94 -13.92 -10.68 -11.22
C TRP A 94 -15.26 -10.00 -11.52
N HIS A 95 -15.23 -8.72 -11.89
CA HIS A 95 -16.42 -7.99 -12.31
C HIS A 95 -17.03 -8.60 -13.57
N ASP A 96 -16.21 -8.95 -14.57
CA ASP A 96 -16.66 -9.60 -15.81
C ASP A 96 -17.32 -10.96 -15.54
N LEU A 97 -16.72 -11.78 -14.67
CA LEU A 97 -17.30 -13.05 -14.24
C LEU A 97 -18.62 -12.84 -13.49
N LYS A 98 -18.71 -11.81 -12.65
CA LYS A 98 -19.91 -11.47 -11.89
C LYS A 98 -21.05 -10.96 -12.77
N ALA A 99 -20.75 -10.20 -13.81
CA ALA A 99 -21.75 -9.76 -14.79
C ALA A 99 -22.40 -10.94 -15.54
N ARG A 100 -21.72 -12.10 -15.58
CA ARG A 100 -22.18 -13.34 -16.21
C ARG A 100 -22.61 -14.41 -15.21
N GLN A 101 -23.04 -14.02 -14.02
CA GLN A 101 -23.38 -14.96 -12.96
C GLN A 101 -24.47 -15.95 -13.34
N ASP A 102 -25.41 -15.56 -14.22
CA ASP A 102 -26.49 -16.43 -14.70
C ASP A 102 -25.97 -17.60 -15.57
N ASP A 103 -24.80 -17.45 -16.22
CA ASP A 103 -24.18 -18.49 -17.04
C ASP A 103 -23.42 -19.56 -16.20
N TRP A 104 -23.23 -19.33 -14.90
CA TRP A 104 -22.29 -20.12 -14.10
C TRP A 104 -22.73 -21.58 -13.93
N ALA A 105 -24.02 -21.82 -13.74
CA ALA A 105 -24.54 -23.17 -13.54
C ALA A 105 -24.30 -24.06 -14.77
N ASP A 106 -24.57 -23.53 -15.96
CA ASP A 106 -24.33 -24.22 -17.23
C ASP A 106 -22.84 -24.49 -17.49
N ALA A 107 -21.96 -23.64 -16.95
CA ALA A 107 -20.50 -23.79 -17.00
C ALA A 107 -19.92 -24.65 -15.86
N GLY A 108 -20.74 -25.15 -14.93
CA GLY A 108 -20.29 -25.92 -13.77
C GLY A 108 -19.56 -25.12 -12.68
N ILE A 109 -19.72 -23.79 -12.66
CA ILE A 109 -19.11 -22.88 -11.67
C ILE A 109 -20.07 -22.71 -10.49
N THR A 110 -19.62 -23.05 -9.27
CA THR A 110 -20.44 -22.92 -8.05
C THR A 110 -20.24 -21.60 -7.33
N SER A 111 -19.03 -21.05 -7.36
CA SER A 111 -18.73 -19.74 -6.75
C SER A 111 -17.48 -19.11 -7.34
N VAL A 112 -17.42 -17.78 -7.29
CA VAL A 112 -16.22 -16.98 -7.62
C VAL A 112 -15.95 -16.04 -6.45
N LYS A 113 -14.72 -16.08 -5.92
CA LYS A 113 -14.25 -15.25 -4.80
C LYS A 113 -12.96 -14.53 -5.19
N LEU A 114 -12.82 -13.31 -4.70
CA LEU A 114 -11.66 -12.44 -4.88
C LEU A 114 -10.77 -12.56 -3.63
N ILE A 115 -9.46 -12.71 -3.80
CA ILE A 115 -8.50 -12.85 -2.69
C ILE A 115 -7.27 -11.96 -2.90
N GLY A 116 -6.53 -11.74 -1.82
CA GLY A 116 -5.27 -11.00 -1.84
C GLY A 116 -5.42 -9.54 -2.27
N ASP A 117 -4.40 -9.02 -2.96
CA ASP A 117 -4.37 -7.61 -3.36
C ASP A 117 -5.45 -7.24 -4.40
N ALA A 118 -5.95 -8.22 -5.16
CA ALA A 118 -7.08 -8.03 -6.06
C ALA A 118 -8.37 -7.75 -5.27
N TYR A 119 -8.49 -8.23 -4.03
CA TYR A 119 -9.61 -7.88 -3.14
C TYR A 119 -9.36 -6.57 -2.41
N ALA A 120 -8.20 -6.45 -1.77
CA ALA A 120 -7.79 -5.25 -1.06
C ALA A 120 -6.27 -5.21 -0.95
N PRO A 121 -5.58 -4.27 -1.63
CA PRO A 121 -4.13 -4.16 -1.57
C PRO A 121 -3.60 -4.01 -0.14
N GLY A 122 -2.73 -4.92 0.28
CA GLY A 122 -2.18 -4.97 1.64
C GLY A 122 -0.70 -5.36 1.71
N ILE A 123 -0.23 -5.78 2.88
CA ILE A 123 1.10 -6.39 3.01
C ILE A 123 1.09 -7.81 2.45
N ILE A 124 2.26 -8.34 2.08
CA ILE A 124 2.40 -9.71 1.57
C ILE A 124 1.74 -10.73 2.51
N ALA A 125 1.89 -10.58 3.82
CA ALA A 125 1.27 -11.46 4.80
C ALA A 125 -0.27 -11.48 4.73
N ALA A 126 -0.92 -10.36 4.39
CA ALA A 126 -2.37 -10.30 4.21
C ALA A 126 -2.82 -11.06 2.95
N ALA A 127 -2.04 -11.00 1.86
CA ALA A 127 -2.31 -11.77 0.66
C ALA A 127 -2.16 -13.28 0.91
N VAL A 128 -1.09 -13.69 1.60
CA VAL A 128 -0.87 -15.10 2.01
C VAL A 128 -2.01 -15.58 2.91
N TYR A 129 -2.38 -14.77 3.91
CA TYR A 129 -3.49 -15.08 4.80
C TYR A 129 -4.81 -15.24 4.03
N SER A 130 -5.11 -14.33 3.10
CA SER A 130 -6.33 -14.38 2.29
C SER A 130 -6.44 -15.65 1.46
N GLY A 131 -5.35 -16.10 0.83
CA GLY A 131 -5.32 -17.38 0.11
C GLY A 131 -5.51 -18.59 1.04
N HIS A 132 -4.83 -18.61 2.19
CA HIS A 132 -4.95 -19.69 3.16
C HIS A 132 -6.36 -19.75 3.79
N ARG A 133 -6.99 -18.60 4.03
CA ARG A 133 -8.37 -18.48 4.49
C ARG A 133 -9.33 -19.06 3.46
N PHE A 134 -9.24 -18.63 2.20
CA PHE A 134 -10.09 -19.14 1.13
C PHE A 134 -10.02 -20.67 1.00
N ALA A 135 -8.82 -21.24 1.04
CA ALA A 135 -8.65 -22.70 0.95
C ALA A 135 -9.30 -23.46 2.12
N ARG A 136 -9.35 -22.86 3.32
CA ARG A 136 -9.98 -23.48 4.52
C ARG A 136 -11.48 -23.29 4.58
N GLU A 137 -12.00 -22.22 4.00
CA GLU A 137 -13.42 -21.93 3.95
C GLU A 137 -14.10 -22.55 2.71
N LEU A 138 -13.33 -23.16 1.79
CA LEU A 138 -13.85 -23.75 0.57
C LEU A 138 -14.75 -24.95 0.90
N GLY A 139 -16.04 -24.83 0.58
CA GLY A 139 -17.04 -25.86 0.85
C GLY A 139 -17.66 -25.79 2.24
N GLU A 140 -17.23 -24.86 3.08
CA GLU A 140 -17.81 -24.61 4.40
C GLU A 140 -19.00 -23.64 4.31
N GLU A 141 -19.99 -23.84 5.18
CA GLU A 141 -21.06 -22.85 5.39
C GLU A 141 -20.56 -21.77 6.36
N ILE A 142 -20.39 -20.54 5.85
CA ILE A 142 -19.91 -19.40 6.63
C ILE A 142 -21.09 -18.50 6.98
N ASP A 143 -21.38 -18.38 8.27
CA ASP A 143 -22.29 -17.36 8.79
C ASP A 143 -21.57 -15.99 8.81
N PRO A 144 -21.99 -15.01 7.98
CA PRO A 144 -21.33 -13.71 7.91
C PRO A 144 -21.52 -12.86 9.17
N ASP A 145 -22.53 -13.16 9.99
CA ASP A 145 -22.85 -12.42 11.22
C ASP A 145 -22.15 -13.01 12.45
N ALA A 146 -21.60 -14.23 12.33
CA ALA A 146 -20.84 -14.88 13.39
C ALA A 146 -19.36 -14.47 13.38
N THR A 147 -18.74 -14.39 14.57
CA THR A 147 -17.28 -14.20 14.68
C THR A 147 -16.56 -15.43 14.13
N PRO A 148 -15.68 -15.30 13.12
CA PRO A 148 -15.06 -16.45 12.44
C PRO A 148 -13.90 -17.07 13.21
N PHE A 149 -13.74 -16.76 14.49
CA PHE A 149 -12.69 -17.28 15.36
C PHE A 149 -13.15 -17.30 16.82
N LYS A 150 -12.56 -18.23 17.59
CA LYS A 150 -12.77 -18.26 19.05
C LYS A 150 -12.13 -17.02 19.68
N ARG A 151 -12.87 -16.38 20.59
CA ARG A 151 -12.41 -15.21 21.34
C ARG A 151 -12.56 -15.45 22.84
N GLU A 152 -11.66 -14.90 23.61
CA GLU A 152 -11.75 -14.85 25.07
C GLU A 152 -12.27 -13.47 25.47
N ALA A 153 -13.28 -13.43 26.33
CA ALA A 153 -13.85 -12.20 26.85
C ALA A 153 -13.70 -12.17 28.37
N ILE A 154 -13.50 -10.97 28.93
CA ILE A 154 -13.55 -10.78 30.38
C ILE A 154 -15.00 -10.98 30.82
N ALA A 155 -15.20 -11.78 31.88
CA ALA A 155 -16.50 -11.88 32.53
C ALA A 155 -16.83 -10.53 33.17
N VAL A 156 -17.96 -9.95 32.77
CA VAL A 156 -18.53 -8.78 33.44
C VAL A 156 -19.58 -9.30 34.41
N GLU A 157 -19.35 -9.09 35.72
CA GLU A 157 -20.34 -9.34 36.78
C GLU A 157 -21.44 -8.27 36.78
#